data_AF-A0A0S6UZM5-F1
#
_entry.id   AF-A0A0S6UZM5-F1
#
_cell.length_a   1.000
_cell.length_b   1.000
_cell.length_c   1.000
_cell.angle_alpha   90.00
_cell.angle_beta   90.00
_cell.angle_gamma   90.00
#
_symmetry.space_group_name_H-M   'P 1'
#
loop_
_entity.id
_entity.type
_entity.pdbx_description
1 polymer ?
#
loop_
_entity_poly.entity_id
_entity_poly.type
_entity_poly.pdbx_seq_one_letter_code
_entity_poly.pdbx_strand_id
1 'polypeptide(L)'
;MRRMVAARSAERSPAFHLGATVLGPVMTAFDAFIARRREEVSGPGRTVVVGFLGRDGFLSHRIWQQLHGTTSAYVEINRRVSLIASADTMQPLVDLLSKVFKIDAPTFGDMLKVMPARVAAFFAGFPDGIASGEELAEALPGLMNPAEIVELAAGLRARLLAYLRQAVPGFDDCTDLVLADLGYSGSVQKALRRIFNLEGIGVRLHGAYLMSLDDAFDDLAEEDSAKGFISDLVVSPHVKRMLIRNVALLEQICCSADGSVRDYDGNQVLREINPRPESQIALAAGVQAGALAFAEAAEVVARDFGLSPYATPDVAARWCAATLARLLLLPDDDELALLGELKHDVNLGTRALAPMIDGDFIRRQITARGLSAACTALAPPMWLAGCFARLSPSHAYLYALFGANRLPADVFGESPCDPVQIGLFHGNGEATLETVTVYRTGLGELRLRIPLSRAMGITTIALPLAKFAAEGLLHGVTVQSAATVRDAAESQDAIGIAADSLVYAGVRRNGAHYSTEDGDGCLLIPVAPMAQEIAVYSVAITPLGSVPR
;
A
#
# COMPACT_ATOMS: atom_id res chain seq x y z
N MET A 1 -30.44 9.86 1.08
CA MET A 1 -29.54 10.32 2.18
C MET A 1 -28.29 11.02 1.69
N ARG A 2 -27.27 10.35 1.11
CA ARG A 2 -26.00 10.99 0.67
C ARG A 2 -26.17 12.32 -0.07
N ARG A 3 -26.93 12.31 -1.18
CA ARG A 3 -27.17 13.51 -1.99
C ARG A 3 -27.86 14.64 -1.22
N MET A 4 -28.74 14.29 -0.26
CA MET A 4 -29.50 15.26 0.53
C MET A 4 -28.60 15.94 1.56
N VAL A 5 -27.69 15.20 2.19
CA VAL A 5 -26.70 15.77 3.11
C VAL A 5 -25.69 16.62 2.34
N ALA A 6 -25.20 16.14 1.20
CA ALA A 6 -24.26 16.87 0.35
C ALA A 6 -24.82 18.23 -0.12
N ALA A 7 -26.11 18.28 -0.48
CA ALA A 7 -26.77 19.51 -0.91
C ALA A 7 -26.78 20.61 0.19
N ARG A 8 -26.69 20.24 1.47
CA ARG A 8 -26.63 21.19 2.60
C ARG A 8 -25.22 21.79 2.81
N SER A 9 -24.22 21.32 2.06
CA SER A 9 -22.80 21.66 2.24
C SER A 9 -22.11 22.14 0.96
N ALA A 10 -22.88 22.53 -0.07
CA ALA A 10 -22.43 22.81 -1.44
C ALA A 10 -21.23 23.79 -1.54
N GLU A 11 -21.13 24.78 -0.65
CA GLU A 11 -20.12 25.85 -0.72
C GLU A 11 -18.81 25.55 0.05
N ARG A 12 -18.61 24.30 0.49
CA ARG A 12 -17.42 23.91 1.27
C ARG A 12 -16.22 23.54 0.38
N SER A 13 -15.05 23.36 1.00
CA SER A 13 -13.82 22.99 0.30
C SER A 13 -13.91 21.60 -0.35
N PRO A 14 -13.12 21.29 -1.39
CA PRO A 14 -13.09 19.95 -2.01
C PRO A 14 -12.81 18.83 -1.01
N ALA A 15 -11.90 19.05 -0.06
CA ALA A 15 -11.61 18.11 1.03
C ALA A 15 -12.85 17.80 1.88
N PHE A 16 -13.57 18.84 2.30
CA PHE A 16 -14.81 18.68 3.04
C PHE A 16 -15.86 17.92 2.23
N HIS A 17 -15.98 18.22 0.93
CA HIS A 17 -16.91 17.52 0.03
C HIS A 17 -16.59 16.04 -0.11
N LEU A 18 -15.33 15.66 -0.29
CA LEU A 18 -14.90 14.26 -0.28
C LEU A 18 -15.29 13.59 1.04
N GLY A 19 -15.05 14.27 2.16
CA GLY A 19 -15.48 13.88 3.49
C GLY A 19 -16.98 13.61 3.58
N ALA A 20 -17.80 14.56 3.16
CA ALA A 20 -19.25 14.49 3.31
C ALA A 20 -19.93 13.51 2.33
N THR A 21 -19.33 13.27 1.16
CA THR A 21 -19.94 12.47 0.09
C THR A 21 -19.38 11.06 -0.02
N VAL A 22 -18.15 10.82 0.41
CA VAL A 22 -17.53 9.49 0.29
C VAL A 22 -17.28 8.92 1.67
N LEU A 23 -16.43 9.58 2.47
CA LEU A 23 -15.94 9.01 3.71
C LEU A 23 -17.03 8.96 4.80
N GLY A 24 -17.75 10.04 5.01
CA GLY A 24 -18.85 10.16 5.98
C GLY A 24 -19.88 9.04 5.87
N PRO A 25 -20.51 8.82 4.69
CA PRO A 25 -21.44 7.71 4.49
C PRO A 25 -20.89 6.34 4.90
N VAL A 26 -19.63 6.07 4.57
CA VAL A 26 -18.95 4.81 4.88
C VAL A 26 -18.69 4.70 6.38
N MET A 27 -18.12 5.74 6.99
CA MET A 27 -17.73 5.72 8.39
C MET A 27 -18.94 5.74 9.33
N THR A 28 -20.06 6.39 8.97
CA THR A 28 -21.32 6.30 9.73
C THR A 28 -21.94 4.91 9.61
N ALA A 29 -21.84 4.24 8.46
CA ALA A 29 -22.28 2.85 8.36
C ALA A 29 -21.39 1.88 9.15
N PHE A 30 -20.08 2.15 9.17
CA PHE A 30 -19.13 1.40 9.98
C PHE A 30 -19.36 1.59 11.48
N ASP A 31 -19.70 2.80 11.93
CA ASP A 31 -20.15 3.07 13.30
C ASP A 31 -21.36 2.20 13.69
N ALA A 32 -22.39 2.14 12.84
CA ALA A 32 -23.54 1.27 13.05
C ALA A 32 -23.16 -0.23 13.09
N PHE A 33 -22.15 -0.65 12.33
CA PHE A 33 -21.59 -2.00 12.42
C PHE A 33 -20.86 -2.26 13.74
N ILE A 34 -20.08 -1.29 14.25
CA ILE A 34 -19.41 -1.40 15.56
C ILE A 34 -20.45 -1.49 16.68
N ALA A 35 -21.51 -0.68 16.63
CA ALA A 35 -22.59 -0.72 17.61
C ALA A 35 -23.25 -2.11 17.66
N ARG A 36 -23.55 -2.69 16.50
CA ARG A 36 -24.05 -4.07 16.40
C ARG A 36 -23.06 -5.08 16.94
N ARG A 37 -21.77 -4.92 16.62
CA ARG A 37 -20.76 -5.84 17.09
C ARG A 37 -20.69 -5.85 18.62
N ARG A 38 -20.80 -4.69 19.24
CA ARG A 38 -20.92 -4.54 20.70
C ARG A 38 -22.18 -5.23 21.23
N GLU A 39 -23.33 -5.06 20.59
CA GLU A 39 -24.58 -5.73 20.98
C GLU A 39 -24.49 -7.26 20.88
N GLU A 40 -23.89 -7.79 19.79
CA GLU A 40 -23.72 -9.23 19.57
C GLU A 40 -22.92 -9.92 20.68
N VAL A 41 -21.93 -9.23 21.24
CA VAL A 41 -21.08 -9.78 22.31
C VAL A 41 -21.55 -9.42 23.69
N SER A 42 -22.55 -8.53 23.80
CA SER A 42 -23.20 -8.19 25.06
C SER A 42 -24.11 -9.31 25.55
N GLY A 43 -24.38 -9.34 26.86
CA GLY A 43 -25.25 -10.34 27.48
C GLY A 43 -25.23 -10.27 29.01
N PRO A 44 -26.06 -11.06 29.70
CA PRO A 44 -26.07 -11.10 31.16
C PRO A 44 -24.68 -11.42 31.72
N GLY A 45 -24.19 -10.58 32.64
CA GLY A 45 -22.88 -10.75 33.27
C GLY A 45 -21.68 -10.38 32.40
N ARG A 46 -21.89 -9.78 31.23
CA ARG A 46 -20.81 -9.26 30.37
C ARG A 46 -20.68 -7.75 30.49
N THR A 47 -19.45 -7.29 30.67
CA THR A 47 -19.08 -5.88 30.66
C THR A 47 -18.27 -5.63 29.40
N VAL A 48 -18.91 -5.00 28.41
CA VAL A 48 -18.33 -4.77 27.08
C VAL A 48 -17.85 -3.33 26.93
N VAL A 49 -16.57 -3.15 26.64
CA VAL A 49 -15.98 -1.85 26.30
C VAL A 49 -15.63 -1.81 24.82
N VAL A 50 -15.83 -0.65 24.17
CA VAL A 50 -15.39 -0.41 22.79
C VAL A 50 -14.13 0.43 22.81
N GLY A 51 -13.04 -0.10 22.27
CA GLY A 51 -11.78 0.57 22.04
C GLY A 51 -11.55 0.81 20.55
N PHE A 52 -11.23 2.05 20.18
CA PHE A 52 -10.83 2.42 18.83
C PHE A 52 -9.31 2.45 18.77
N LEU A 53 -8.71 1.66 17.89
CA LEU A 53 -7.26 1.64 17.74
C LEU A 53 -6.75 2.99 17.24
N GLY A 54 -5.71 3.49 17.89
CA GLY A 54 -5.17 4.81 17.64
C GLY A 54 -4.58 4.96 16.24
N ARG A 55 -4.37 6.23 15.86
CA ARG A 55 -4.01 6.65 14.51
C ARG A 55 -5.16 6.38 13.55
N ASP A 56 -5.28 5.19 12.97
CA ASP A 56 -6.21 4.93 11.86
C ASP A 56 -7.69 4.86 12.30
N GLY A 57 -7.96 4.44 13.54
CA GLY A 57 -9.30 4.46 14.13
C GLY A 57 -9.76 5.84 14.64
N PHE A 58 -8.98 6.90 14.45
CA PHE A 58 -9.28 8.25 14.96
C PHE A 58 -10.62 8.79 14.46
N LEU A 59 -10.88 8.77 13.14
CA LEU A 59 -12.14 9.27 12.60
C LEU A 59 -13.35 8.46 13.11
N SER A 60 -13.23 7.13 13.17
CA SER A 60 -14.27 6.26 13.72
C SER A 60 -14.59 6.61 15.17
N HIS A 61 -13.56 6.84 15.98
CA HIS A 61 -13.72 7.25 17.37
C HIS A 61 -14.44 8.60 17.49
N ARG A 62 -14.07 9.59 16.66
CA ARG A 62 -14.70 10.92 16.65
C ARG A 62 -16.18 10.84 16.29
N ILE A 63 -16.54 10.02 15.30
CA ILE A 63 -17.94 9.78 14.91
C ILE A 63 -18.68 9.10 16.07
N TRP A 64 -18.09 8.08 16.69
CA TRP A 64 -18.70 7.39 17.82
C TRP A 64 -19.00 8.33 19.00
N GLN A 65 -18.02 9.15 19.38
CA GLN A 65 -18.18 10.15 20.43
C GLN A 65 -19.31 11.12 20.13
N GLN A 66 -19.42 11.57 18.88
CA GLN A 66 -20.45 12.52 18.46
C GLN A 66 -21.85 11.91 18.45
N LEU A 67 -21.99 10.66 18.02
CA LEU A 67 -23.31 10.01 17.86
C LEU A 67 -23.83 9.36 19.13
N HIS A 68 -22.96 8.72 19.92
CA HIS A 68 -23.41 7.90 21.05
C HIS A 68 -23.25 8.59 22.40
N GLY A 69 -22.33 9.56 22.53
CA GLY A 69 -22.03 10.21 23.81
C GLY A 69 -21.65 9.25 24.96
N THR A 70 -21.32 7.99 24.65
CA THR A 70 -21.03 6.91 25.60
C THR A 70 -19.54 6.74 25.83
N THR A 71 -19.19 6.02 26.89
CA THR A 71 -17.82 5.62 27.22
C THR A 71 -17.25 4.68 26.14
N SER A 72 -16.34 5.21 25.33
CA SER A 72 -15.42 4.47 24.47
C SER A 72 -13.97 4.83 24.82
N ALA A 73 -13.04 3.95 24.48
CA ALA A 73 -11.62 4.21 24.64
C ALA A 73 -10.97 4.56 23.29
N TYR A 74 -10.09 5.56 23.27
CA TYR A 74 -9.15 5.76 22.18
C TYR A 74 -7.82 5.12 22.59
N VAL A 75 -7.53 3.98 21.98
CA VAL A 75 -6.47 3.06 22.41
C VAL A 75 -5.28 3.21 21.48
N GLU A 76 -4.35 4.07 21.84
CA GLU A 76 -3.13 4.37 21.10
C GLU A 76 -2.13 3.23 21.23
N ILE A 77 -2.30 2.21 20.37
CA ILE A 77 -1.39 1.10 20.22
C ILE A 77 -1.04 0.98 18.75
N ASN A 78 0.26 0.97 18.43
CA ASN A 78 0.69 0.65 17.08
C ASN A 78 1.16 -0.81 16.98
N ARG A 79 1.12 -1.34 15.74
CA ARG A 79 1.51 -2.71 15.41
C ARG A 79 2.90 -3.09 15.93
N ARG A 80 3.87 -2.17 15.82
CA ARG A 80 5.26 -2.40 16.24
C ARG A 80 5.38 -2.61 17.74
N VAL A 81 4.85 -1.69 18.54
CA VAL A 81 4.91 -1.73 20.00
C VAL A 81 4.16 -2.96 20.53
N SER A 82 2.99 -3.27 19.98
CA SER A 82 2.24 -4.46 20.40
C SER A 82 2.99 -5.76 20.09
N LEU A 83 3.61 -5.87 18.91
CA LEU A 83 4.37 -7.07 18.54
C LEU A 83 5.58 -7.27 19.46
N ILE A 84 6.36 -6.21 19.72
CA ILE A 84 7.50 -6.27 20.64
C ILE A 84 7.03 -6.64 22.06
N ALA A 85 5.98 -5.99 22.58
CA ALA A 85 5.44 -6.30 23.91
C ALA A 85 4.90 -7.73 24.05
N SER A 86 4.43 -8.32 22.95
CA SER A 86 3.93 -9.69 22.90
C SER A 86 5.03 -10.75 22.86
N ALA A 87 6.29 -10.36 22.71
CA ALA A 87 7.39 -11.32 22.59
C ALA A 87 7.69 -12.03 23.93
N ASP A 88 7.63 -13.36 23.90
CA ASP A 88 8.16 -14.28 24.93
C ASP A 88 9.35 -15.10 24.38
N THR A 89 9.70 -14.84 23.13
CA THR A 89 10.71 -15.51 22.29
C THR A 89 11.26 -14.50 21.29
N MET A 90 12.33 -14.86 20.58
CA MET A 90 12.92 -14.05 19.51
C MET A 90 11.98 -13.86 18.29
N GLN A 91 11.12 -14.85 18.02
CA GLN A 91 10.39 -14.97 16.76
C GLN A 91 9.52 -13.73 16.39
N PRO A 92 8.76 -13.12 17.31
CA PRO A 92 7.91 -11.97 16.95
C PRO A 92 8.71 -10.75 16.48
N LEU A 93 9.94 -10.60 16.96
CA LEU A 93 10.84 -9.55 16.52
C LEU A 93 11.44 -9.87 15.14
N VAL A 94 11.80 -11.14 14.88
CA VAL A 94 12.22 -11.62 13.55
C VAL A 94 11.12 -11.39 12.52
N ASP A 95 9.87 -11.74 12.85
CA ASP A 95 8.70 -11.55 11.97
C ASP A 95 8.36 -10.08 11.72
N LEU A 96 8.72 -9.19 12.64
CA LEU A 96 8.58 -7.74 12.50
C LEU A 96 9.68 -7.19 11.59
N LEU A 97 10.94 -7.54 11.86
CA LEU A 97 12.09 -7.01 11.14
C LEU A 97 12.14 -7.50 9.69
N SER A 98 11.74 -8.75 9.41
CA SER A 98 11.68 -9.28 8.04
C SER A 98 10.75 -8.49 7.11
N LYS A 99 9.82 -7.72 7.67
CA LYS A 99 8.88 -6.85 6.93
C LYS A 99 9.39 -5.42 6.75
N VAL A 100 10.54 -5.08 7.35
CA VAL A 100 11.17 -3.76 7.22
C VAL A 100 12.00 -3.73 5.95
N PHE A 101 11.72 -2.78 5.05
CA PHE A 101 12.43 -2.69 3.77
C PHE A 101 13.92 -2.36 3.97
N LYS A 102 14.22 -1.34 4.79
CA LYS A 102 15.57 -0.91 5.14
C LYS A 102 15.60 -0.41 6.57
N ILE A 103 16.69 -0.68 7.28
CA ILE A 103 16.90 -0.27 8.67
C ILE A 103 18.37 0.09 8.89
N ASP A 104 18.62 1.10 9.72
CA ASP A 104 19.95 1.50 10.17
C ASP A 104 20.10 1.31 11.69
N ALA A 105 21.33 1.45 12.20
CA ALA A 105 21.60 1.31 13.62
C ALA A 105 20.79 2.31 14.49
N PRO A 106 20.73 3.63 14.19
CA PRO A 106 19.89 4.55 14.96
C PRO A 106 18.42 4.12 15.05
N THR A 107 17.83 3.70 13.93
CA THR A 107 16.43 3.24 13.90
C THR A 107 16.23 1.98 14.72
N PHE A 108 17.15 1.01 14.65
CA PHE A 108 17.10 -0.18 15.49
C PHE A 108 17.19 0.18 16.99
N GLY A 109 18.13 1.06 17.35
CA GLY A 109 18.29 1.55 18.71
C GLY A 109 17.05 2.27 19.21
N ASP A 110 16.42 3.08 18.37
CA ASP A 110 15.16 3.73 18.69
C ASP A 110 13.99 2.74 18.81
N MET A 111 14.00 1.65 18.03
CA MET A 111 12.96 0.62 18.06
C MET A 111 13.03 -0.23 19.33
N LEU A 112 14.21 -0.74 19.70
CA LEU A 112 14.36 -1.65 20.84
C LEU A 112 14.83 -0.98 22.13
N LYS A 113 15.20 0.30 22.06
CA LYS A 113 15.81 1.08 23.16
C LYS A 113 17.15 0.53 23.65
N VAL A 114 17.76 -0.38 22.87
CA VAL A 114 19.07 -0.97 23.13
C VAL A 114 19.87 -1.04 21.83
N MET A 115 21.19 -0.94 21.97
CA MET A 115 22.12 -1.13 20.86
C MET A 115 23.25 -2.07 21.29
N PRO A 116 23.05 -3.39 21.18
CA PRO A 116 24.10 -4.36 21.46
C PRO A 116 25.31 -4.14 20.53
N ALA A 117 26.53 -4.30 21.04
CA ALA A 117 27.75 -4.08 20.26
C ALA A 117 27.81 -4.95 18.99
N ARG A 118 27.27 -6.17 19.04
CA ARG A 118 27.17 -7.05 17.86
C ARG A 118 26.23 -6.51 16.79
N VAL A 119 25.12 -5.89 17.19
CA VAL A 119 24.18 -5.24 16.26
C VAL A 119 24.83 -4.01 15.62
N ALA A 120 25.52 -3.18 16.41
CA ALA A 120 26.26 -2.04 15.87
C ALA A 120 27.33 -2.48 14.85
N ALA A 121 28.06 -3.56 15.16
CA ALA A 121 29.05 -4.14 14.25
C ALA A 121 28.43 -4.72 12.97
N PHE A 122 27.24 -5.33 13.06
CA PHE A 122 26.49 -5.81 11.90
C PHE A 122 26.20 -4.66 10.92
N PHE A 123 25.64 -3.55 11.41
CA PHE A 123 25.37 -2.39 10.56
C PHE A 123 26.65 -1.77 9.98
N ALA A 124 27.73 -1.70 10.75
CA ALA A 124 29.02 -1.20 10.27
C ALA A 124 29.63 -2.03 9.11
N GLY A 125 29.15 -3.26 8.89
CA GLY A 125 29.53 -4.09 7.74
C GLY A 125 28.91 -3.68 6.40
N PHE A 126 27.89 -2.81 6.41
CA PHE A 126 27.24 -2.33 5.20
C PHE A 126 27.82 -0.97 4.76
N PRO A 127 28.04 -0.72 3.45
CA PRO A 127 28.66 0.51 2.94
C PRO A 127 28.05 1.83 3.45
N ASP A 128 26.75 1.84 3.72
CA ASP A 128 26.00 3.01 4.22
C ASP A 128 25.47 2.82 5.65
N GLY A 129 25.84 1.74 6.34
CA GLY A 129 25.27 1.41 7.65
C GLY A 129 23.80 0.95 7.61
N ILE A 130 23.28 0.65 6.42
CA ILE A 130 21.88 0.29 6.17
C ILE A 130 21.82 -1.15 5.66
N ALA A 131 21.03 -1.98 6.34
CA ALA A 131 20.73 -3.36 5.93
C ALA A 131 19.25 -3.49 5.54
N SER A 132 18.90 -4.55 4.82
CA SER A 132 17.50 -4.97 4.72
C SER A 132 17.01 -5.55 6.05
N GLY A 133 15.70 -5.48 6.29
CA GLY A 133 15.11 -6.10 7.46
C GLY A 133 15.19 -7.63 7.46
N GLU A 134 15.21 -8.26 6.28
CA GLU A 134 15.39 -9.70 6.11
C GLU A 134 16.80 -10.15 6.54
N GLU A 135 17.85 -9.48 6.08
CA GLU A 135 19.23 -9.76 6.50
C GLU A 135 19.41 -9.60 8.01
N LEU A 136 18.81 -8.55 8.60
CA LEU A 136 18.84 -8.35 10.04
C LEU A 136 18.07 -9.43 10.79
N ALA A 137 16.88 -9.81 10.31
CA ALA A 137 16.03 -10.82 10.92
C ALA A 137 16.72 -12.20 10.93
N GLU A 138 17.40 -12.56 9.83
CA GLU A 138 18.20 -13.79 9.73
C GLU A 138 19.39 -13.78 10.70
N ALA A 139 20.10 -12.65 10.80
CA ALA A 139 21.28 -12.53 11.66
C ALA A 139 20.93 -12.42 13.16
N LEU A 140 19.73 -11.92 13.51
CA LEU A 140 19.33 -11.54 14.86
C LEU A 140 19.64 -12.59 15.95
N PRO A 141 19.42 -13.91 15.75
CA PRO A 141 19.75 -14.92 16.75
C PRO A 141 21.23 -14.97 17.15
N GLY A 142 22.15 -14.55 16.27
CA GLY A 142 23.58 -14.43 16.57
C GLY A 142 23.97 -13.08 17.18
N LEU A 143 23.13 -12.06 17.01
CA LEU A 143 23.38 -10.69 17.42
C LEU A 143 22.87 -10.38 18.83
N MET A 144 21.78 -11.04 19.27
CA MET A 144 21.14 -10.78 20.57
C MET A 144 20.86 -12.07 21.33
N ASN A 145 20.94 -11.99 22.67
CA ASN A 145 20.52 -13.09 23.53
C ASN A 145 18.98 -13.11 23.60
N PRO A 146 18.30 -14.26 23.36
CA PRO A 146 16.86 -14.38 23.52
C PRO A 146 16.34 -13.88 24.88
N ALA A 147 17.09 -14.09 25.96
CA ALA A 147 16.69 -13.62 27.30
C ALA A 147 16.59 -12.09 27.40
N GLU A 148 17.48 -11.36 26.72
CA GLU A 148 17.45 -9.89 26.71
C GLU A 148 16.18 -9.37 26.00
N ILE A 149 15.74 -10.04 24.94
CA ILE A 149 14.53 -9.64 24.21
C ILE A 149 13.29 -9.92 25.03
N VAL A 150 13.24 -11.04 25.74
CA VAL A 150 12.12 -11.35 26.66
C VAL A 150 12.04 -10.31 27.78
N GLU A 151 13.18 -9.89 28.33
CA GLU A 151 13.23 -8.85 29.37
C GLU A 151 12.75 -7.49 28.83
N LEU A 152 13.22 -7.08 27.65
CA LEU A 152 12.79 -5.84 26.98
C LEU A 152 11.29 -5.85 26.68
N ALA A 153 10.80 -6.97 26.14
CA ALA A 153 9.39 -7.17 25.84
C ALA A 153 8.54 -7.13 27.11
N ALA A 154 8.99 -7.74 28.21
CA ALA A 154 8.31 -7.70 29.50
C ALA A 154 8.21 -6.28 30.06
N GLY A 155 9.30 -5.50 29.97
CA GLY A 155 9.29 -4.09 30.37
C GLY A 155 8.29 -3.25 29.56
N LEU A 156 8.28 -3.41 28.24
CA LEU A 156 7.34 -2.70 27.36
C LEU A 156 5.89 -3.15 27.60
N ARG A 157 5.67 -4.45 27.81
CA ARG A 157 4.35 -5.03 28.12
C ARG A 157 3.78 -4.47 29.42
N ALA A 158 4.58 -4.37 30.48
CA ALA A 158 4.15 -3.78 31.74
C ALA A 158 3.68 -2.33 31.57
N ARG A 159 4.43 -1.52 30.79
CA ARG A 159 4.06 -0.12 30.51
C ARG A 159 2.82 -0.01 29.63
N LEU A 160 2.69 -0.87 28.61
CA LEU A 160 1.48 -0.96 27.78
C LEU A 160 0.24 -1.34 28.60
N LEU A 161 0.34 -2.30 29.51
CA LEU A 161 -0.78 -2.68 30.37
C LEU A 161 -1.15 -1.58 31.37
N ALA A 162 -0.16 -0.86 31.91
CA ALA A 162 -0.42 0.31 32.76
C ALA A 162 -1.19 1.39 31.99
N TYR A 163 -0.81 1.65 30.73
CA TYR A 163 -1.55 2.54 29.83
C TYR A 163 -2.98 2.04 29.57
N LEU A 164 -3.15 0.76 29.22
CA LEU A 164 -4.47 0.18 28.92
C LEU A 164 -5.45 0.30 30.08
N ARG A 165 -5.01 0.04 31.32
CA ARG A 165 -5.84 0.19 32.52
C ARG A 165 -6.38 1.59 32.73
N GLN A 166 -5.67 2.60 32.22
CA GLN A 166 -6.07 4.00 32.30
C GLN A 166 -6.90 4.43 31.09
N ALA A 167 -6.51 4.00 29.89
CA ALA A 167 -7.15 4.37 28.64
C ALA A 167 -8.51 3.69 28.44
N VAL A 168 -8.69 2.48 28.98
CA VAL A 168 -9.93 1.71 28.89
C VAL A 168 -10.67 1.81 30.24
N PRO A 169 -11.83 2.49 30.30
CA PRO A 169 -12.62 2.59 31.52
C PRO A 169 -13.01 1.21 32.04
N GLY A 170 -12.73 0.94 33.32
CA GLY A 170 -13.07 -0.33 33.96
C GLY A 170 -12.35 -1.54 33.34
N PHE A 171 -11.13 -1.36 32.82
CA PHE A 171 -10.37 -2.44 32.15
C PHE A 171 -10.30 -3.74 32.97
N ASP A 172 -10.00 -3.65 34.27
CA ASP A 172 -9.87 -4.83 35.13
C ASP A 172 -11.23 -5.51 35.43
N ASP A 173 -12.35 -4.79 35.24
CA ASP A 173 -13.72 -5.30 35.44
C ASP A 173 -14.40 -5.69 34.12
N CYS A 174 -13.79 -5.38 32.97
CA CYS A 174 -14.37 -5.69 31.68
C CYS A 174 -14.19 -7.17 31.34
N THR A 175 -15.20 -7.77 30.71
CA THR A 175 -15.12 -9.17 30.27
C THR A 175 -14.78 -9.27 28.79
N ASP A 176 -15.10 -8.24 28.02
CA ASP A 176 -15.01 -8.23 26.57
C ASP A 176 -14.59 -6.84 26.08
N LEU A 177 -13.57 -6.78 25.22
CA LEU A 177 -13.08 -5.56 24.60
C LEU A 177 -13.26 -5.66 23.08
N VAL A 178 -14.14 -4.82 22.54
CA VAL A 178 -14.33 -4.67 21.09
C VAL A 178 -13.27 -3.71 20.55
N LEU A 179 -12.44 -4.18 19.61
CA LEU A 179 -11.39 -3.38 18.97
C LEU A 179 -11.85 -2.94 17.57
N ALA A 180 -12.10 -1.64 17.41
CA ALA A 180 -12.49 -1.03 16.15
C ALA A 180 -11.28 -0.43 15.41
N ASP A 181 -11.10 -0.79 14.14
CA ASP A 181 -9.98 -0.34 13.31
C ASP A 181 -10.32 -0.31 11.81
N LEU A 182 -9.56 0.44 11.02
CA LEU A 182 -9.59 0.35 9.56
C LEU A 182 -8.80 -0.85 9.04
N GLY A 183 -7.80 -1.29 9.83
CA GLY A 183 -6.90 -2.38 9.50
C GLY A 183 -7.62 -3.70 9.25
N TYR A 184 -6.91 -4.63 8.59
CA TYR A 184 -7.52 -5.80 7.96
C TYR A 184 -7.04 -7.14 8.49
N SER A 185 -5.88 -7.21 9.14
CA SER A 185 -5.25 -8.47 9.60
C SER A 185 -5.34 -8.72 11.10
N GLY A 186 -5.91 -7.79 11.87
CA GLY A 186 -6.04 -7.90 13.33
C GLY A 186 -4.72 -8.07 14.09
N SER A 187 -3.59 -7.59 13.54
CA SER A 187 -2.28 -7.83 14.15
C SER A 187 -2.15 -7.29 15.58
N VAL A 188 -2.77 -6.13 15.89
CA VAL A 188 -2.80 -5.59 17.25
C VAL A 188 -3.67 -6.47 18.17
N GLN A 189 -4.83 -6.95 17.70
CA GLN A 189 -5.68 -7.88 18.44
C GLN A 189 -4.91 -9.15 18.82
N LYS A 190 -4.21 -9.78 17.86
CA LYS A 190 -3.43 -11.00 18.11
C LYS A 190 -2.28 -10.76 19.10
N ALA A 191 -1.58 -9.64 18.95
CA ALA A 191 -0.51 -9.26 19.88
C ALA A 191 -1.05 -9.02 21.29
N LEU A 192 -2.20 -8.35 21.43
CA LEU A 192 -2.89 -8.16 22.71
C LEU A 192 -3.35 -9.49 23.31
N ARG A 193 -3.88 -10.42 22.51
CA ARG A 193 -4.24 -11.77 22.99
C ARG A 193 -3.04 -12.46 23.62
N ARG A 194 -1.89 -12.46 22.96
CA ARG A 194 -0.66 -13.04 23.51
C ARG A 194 -0.23 -12.36 24.80
N ILE A 195 -0.26 -11.02 24.84
CA ILE A 195 0.03 -10.24 26.06
C ILE A 195 -0.90 -10.64 27.20
N PHE A 196 -2.20 -10.75 26.93
CA PHE A 196 -3.21 -11.12 27.93
C PHE A 196 -2.98 -12.54 28.45
N ASN A 197 -2.63 -13.49 27.57
CA ASN A 197 -2.31 -14.86 27.98
C ASN A 197 -1.06 -14.92 28.88
N LEU A 198 0.00 -14.17 28.55
CA LEU A 198 1.22 -14.10 29.36
C LEU A 198 0.97 -13.51 30.75
N GLU A 199 -0.03 -12.64 30.88
CA GLU A 199 -0.31 -11.86 32.09
C GLU A 199 -1.57 -12.36 32.83
N GLY A 200 -2.15 -13.48 32.37
CA GLY A 200 -3.34 -14.08 33.00
C GLY A 200 -4.62 -13.25 32.89
N ILE A 201 -4.73 -12.38 31.88
CA ILE A 201 -5.88 -11.49 31.67
C ILE A 201 -6.95 -12.22 30.84
N GLY A 202 -8.11 -12.45 31.46
CA GLY A 202 -9.25 -13.18 30.87
C GLY A 202 -10.21 -12.35 30.01
N VAL A 203 -9.88 -11.09 29.69
CA VAL A 203 -10.69 -10.22 28.81
C VAL A 203 -10.72 -10.82 27.41
N ARG A 204 -11.89 -11.04 26.80
CA ARG A 204 -12.02 -11.51 25.41
C ARG A 204 -11.86 -10.36 24.42
N LEU A 205 -11.26 -10.62 23.27
CA LEU A 205 -11.02 -9.61 22.24
C LEU A 205 -11.93 -9.84 21.02
N HIS A 206 -12.64 -8.79 20.63
CA HIS A 206 -13.56 -8.81 19.49
C HIS A 206 -13.21 -7.75 18.46
N GLY A 207 -12.58 -8.14 17.36
CA GLY A 207 -12.26 -7.24 16.25
C GLY A 207 -13.50 -6.79 15.47
N ALA A 208 -13.59 -5.49 15.20
CA ALA A 208 -14.55 -4.85 14.30
C ALA A 208 -13.77 -4.02 13.27
N TYR A 209 -13.60 -4.56 12.07
CA TYR A 209 -12.71 -4.00 11.05
C TYR A 209 -13.51 -3.37 9.91
N LEU A 210 -13.09 -2.21 9.37
CA LEU A 210 -13.76 -1.62 8.20
C LEU A 210 -13.70 -2.57 7.00
N MET A 211 -12.51 -3.13 6.75
CA MET A 211 -12.26 -4.18 5.77
C MET A 211 -11.51 -5.31 6.46
N SER A 212 -11.89 -6.56 6.24
CA SER A 212 -11.16 -7.72 6.77
C SER A 212 -10.28 -8.37 5.71
N LEU A 213 -9.17 -8.96 6.11
CA LEU A 213 -8.49 -10.02 5.39
C LEU A 213 -8.87 -11.32 6.10
N ASP A 214 -10.03 -11.88 5.77
CA ASP A 214 -10.70 -12.95 6.53
C ASP A 214 -9.82 -14.18 6.81
N ASP A 215 -8.97 -14.58 5.86
CA ASP A 215 -7.96 -15.64 5.99
C ASP A 215 -6.85 -15.31 7.02
N ALA A 216 -6.73 -14.06 7.43
CA ALA A 216 -5.84 -13.66 8.52
C ALA A 216 -6.45 -13.87 9.91
N PHE A 217 -7.64 -14.45 10.07
CA PHE A 217 -8.28 -14.68 11.37
C PHE A 217 -8.37 -16.15 11.79
N ASP A 218 -7.80 -17.07 11.00
CA ASP A 218 -7.86 -18.52 11.25
C ASP A 218 -7.11 -18.97 12.52
N ASP A 219 -6.21 -18.14 13.03
CA ASP A 219 -5.34 -18.37 14.20
C ASP A 219 -5.82 -17.63 15.47
N LEU A 220 -7.03 -17.09 15.49
CA LEU A 220 -7.58 -16.46 16.68
C LEU A 220 -7.86 -17.51 17.78
N ALA A 221 -7.72 -17.08 19.04
CA ALA A 221 -8.11 -17.89 20.19
C ALA A 221 -9.63 -18.17 20.15
N GLU A 222 -10.06 -19.31 20.68
CA GLU A 222 -11.45 -19.79 20.60
C GLU A 222 -12.45 -18.81 21.24
N GLU A 223 -12.02 -18.11 22.30
CA GLU A 223 -12.79 -17.11 23.02
C GLU A 223 -12.81 -15.73 22.35
N ASP A 224 -11.88 -15.48 21.42
CA ASP A 224 -11.79 -14.23 20.66
C ASP A 224 -12.61 -14.34 19.36
N SER A 225 -12.86 -13.20 18.71
CA SER A 225 -13.46 -13.22 17.37
C SER A 225 -13.13 -11.94 16.60
N ALA A 226 -13.29 -11.98 15.28
CA ALA A 226 -13.11 -10.82 14.41
C ALA A 226 -14.16 -10.83 13.30
N LYS A 227 -14.64 -9.63 12.93
CA LYS A 227 -15.53 -9.44 11.78
C LYS A 227 -15.14 -8.20 11.00
N GLY A 228 -15.16 -8.29 9.68
CA GLY A 228 -15.09 -7.13 8.79
C GLY A 228 -16.48 -6.63 8.42
N PHE A 229 -16.66 -5.31 8.37
CA PHE A 229 -17.84 -4.70 7.78
C PHE A 229 -17.89 -4.97 6.27
N ILE A 230 -16.75 -4.85 5.60
CA ILE A 230 -16.53 -5.31 4.22
C ILE A 230 -15.68 -6.57 4.28
N SER A 231 -16.34 -7.73 4.16
CA SER A 231 -15.76 -9.07 4.23
C SER A 231 -15.88 -9.83 2.91
N ASP A 232 -15.43 -11.09 2.89
CA ASP A 232 -15.60 -11.99 1.72
C ASP A 232 -17.06 -12.34 1.40
N LEU A 233 -17.97 -12.09 2.35
CA LEU A 233 -19.41 -12.22 2.13
C LEU A 233 -20.03 -10.99 1.45
N VAL A 234 -19.30 -9.87 1.41
CA VAL A 234 -19.74 -8.59 0.86
C VAL A 234 -19.20 -8.40 -0.56
N VAL A 235 -17.89 -8.66 -0.74
CA VAL A 235 -17.18 -8.61 -2.02
C VAL A 235 -16.32 -9.85 -2.17
N SER A 236 -15.94 -10.20 -3.40
CA SER A 236 -15.06 -11.37 -3.60
C SER A 236 -13.67 -11.15 -2.95
N PRO A 237 -12.98 -12.22 -2.54
CA PRO A 237 -11.64 -12.11 -1.94
C PRO A 237 -10.64 -11.34 -2.80
N HIS A 238 -10.74 -11.46 -4.13
CA HIS A 238 -9.88 -10.76 -5.07
C HIS A 238 -10.12 -9.24 -5.04
N VAL A 239 -11.38 -8.80 -5.11
CA VAL A 239 -11.75 -7.38 -4.99
C VAL A 239 -11.32 -6.82 -3.65
N LYS A 240 -11.55 -7.56 -2.57
CA LYS A 240 -11.17 -7.17 -1.21
C LYS A 240 -9.66 -6.93 -1.08
N ARG A 241 -8.83 -7.85 -1.57
CA ARG A 241 -7.36 -7.69 -1.59
C ARG A 241 -6.92 -6.47 -2.41
N MET A 242 -7.67 -6.12 -3.46
CA MET A 242 -7.40 -4.92 -4.25
C MET A 242 -7.77 -3.62 -3.54
N LEU A 243 -8.87 -3.60 -2.80
CA LEU A 243 -9.21 -2.47 -1.93
C LEU A 243 -8.14 -2.29 -0.84
N ILE A 244 -7.75 -3.39 -0.17
CA ILE A 244 -6.71 -3.39 0.86
C ILE A 244 -5.39 -2.87 0.30
N ARG A 245 -5.01 -3.22 -0.93
CA ARG A 245 -3.76 -2.73 -1.54
C ARG A 245 -3.75 -1.22 -1.81
N ASN A 246 -4.91 -0.57 -1.81
CA ASN A 246 -5.05 0.87 -1.98
C ASN A 246 -5.51 1.56 -0.67
N VAL A 247 -5.53 0.84 0.46
CA VAL A 247 -6.06 1.32 1.76
C VAL A 247 -5.24 2.43 2.38
N ALA A 248 -3.96 2.56 2.02
CA ALA A 248 -3.08 3.61 2.52
C ALA A 248 -3.68 5.01 2.36
N LEU A 249 -4.52 5.21 1.33
CA LEU A 249 -5.27 6.44 1.14
C LEU A 249 -6.26 6.72 2.26
N LEU A 250 -7.04 5.71 2.65
CA LEU A 250 -7.97 5.81 3.78
C LEU A 250 -7.21 6.05 5.08
N GLU A 251 -6.12 5.33 5.32
CA GLU A 251 -5.26 5.53 6.49
C GLU A 251 -4.80 6.98 6.57
N GLN A 252 -4.37 7.59 5.46
CA GLN A 252 -3.90 8.99 5.47
C GLN A 252 -4.99 10.01 5.80
N ILE A 253 -6.22 9.81 5.33
CA ILE A 253 -7.32 10.78 5.53
C ILE A 253 -8.11 10.51 6.81
N CYS A 254 -8.08 9.30 7.37
CA CYS A 254 -8.77 8.95 8.62
C CYS A 254 -7.91 9.14 9.87
N CYS A 255 -6.58 9.14 9.73
CA CYS A 255 -5.71 9.09 10.91
C CYS A 255 -5.61 10.41 11.68
N SER A 256 -5.26 10.30 12.97
CA SER A 256 -5.01 11.49 13.82
C SER A 256 -3.80 12.28 13.34
N ALA A 257 -3.69 13.56 13.77
CA ALA A 257 -2.56 14.42 13.48
C ALA A 257 -1.29 14.08 14.28
N ASP A 258 -1.37 13.13 15.21
CA ASP A 258 -0.26 12.74 16.08
C ASP A 258 0.71 11.80 15.36
N GLY A 259 1.93 11.67 15.90
CA GLY A 259 2.89 10.68 15.44
C GLY A 259 2.60 9.28 16.00
N SER A 260 3.26 8.27 15.44
CA SER A 260 3.15 6.88 15.90
C SER A 260 3.59 6.72 17.34
N VAL A 261 2.92 5.82 18.07
CA VAL A 261 3.36 5.43 19.41
C VAL A 261 4.71 4.71 19.33
N ARG A 262 5.62 5.09 20.22
CA ARG A 262 6.92 4.42 20.39
C ARG A 262 7.10 3.78 21.75
N ASP A 263 6.44 4.31 22.78
CA ASP A 263 6.51 3.78 24.15
C ASP A 263 5.41 4.40 25.02
N TYR A 264 5.35 4.03 26.29
CA TYR A 264 4.46 4.60 27.31
C TYR A 264 5.25 4.96 28.55
N ASP A 265 4.86 6.04 29.21
CA ASP A 265 5.38 6.42 30.54
C ASP A 265 4.20 6.72 31.47
N GLY A 266 3.82 5.74 32.28
CA GLY A 266 2.63 5.80 33.13
C GLY A 266 1.36 6.09 32.33
N ASN A 267 0.87 7.33 32.41
CA ASN A 267 -0.32 7.80 31.70
C ASN A 267 -0.03 8.47 30.35
N GLN A 268 1.24 8.68 30.02
CA GLN A 268 1.65 9.42 28.84
C GLN A 268 2.03 8.48 27.71
N VAL A 269 1.34 8.65 26.58
CA VAL A 269 1.75 8.01 25.32
C VAL A 269 2.95 8.78 24.77
N LEU A 270 4.08 8.08 24.60
CA LEU A 270 5.27 8.64 23.98
C LEU A 270 5.19 8.41 22.48
N ARG A 271 5.16 9.50 21.71
CA ARG A 271 4.99 9.49 20.25
C ARG A 271 6.28 9.85 19.53
N GLU A 272 6.40 9.36 18.31
CA GLU A 272 7.36 9.86 17.32
C GLU A 272 6.89 11.22 16.79
N ILE A 273 7.81 11.93 16.12
CA ILE A 273 7.43 13.11 15.35
C ILE A 273 6.60 12.65 14.16
N ASN A 274 5.45 13.29 13.90
CA ASN A 274 4.66 13.01 12.71
C ASN A 274 5.44 13.52 11.47
N PRO A 275 5.87 12.66 10.54
CA PRO A 275 6.67 13.10 9.40
C PRO A 275 5.83 13.81 8.32
N ARG A 276 4.50 13.78 8.41
CA ARG A 276 3.61 14.35 7.39
C ARG A 276 3.68 15.88 7.38
N PRO A 277 3.70 16.52 6.19
CA PRO A 277 3.61 17.97 6.10
C PRO A 277 2.32 18.52 6.71
N GLU A 278 2.37 19.75 7.23
CA GLU A 278 1.19 20.44 7.78
C GLU A 278 0.04 20.55 6.77
N SER A 279 0.33 20.72 5.48
CA SER A 279 -0.67 20.75 4.41
C SER A 279 -1.45 19.43 4.29
N GLN A 280 -0.78 18.29 4.44
CA GLN A 280 -1.42 16.97 4.43
C GLN A 280 -2.28 16.76 5.69
N ILE A 281 -1.80 17.22 6.86
CA ILE A 281 -2.58 17.17 8.10
C ILE A 281 -3.84 18.03 7.99
N ALA A 282 -3.72 19.25 7.45
CA ALA A 282 -4.84 20.15 7.22
C ALA A 282 -5.85 19.57 6.19
N LEU A 283 -5.36 18.92 5.14
CA LEU A 283 -6.20 18.24 4.17
C LEU A 283 -7.01 17.11 4.83
N ALA A 284 -6.36 16.22 5.58
CA ALA A 284 -7.01 15.13 6.31
C ALA A 284 -8.07 15.69 7.29
N ALA A 285 -7.75 16.74 8.03
CA ALA A 285 -8.70 17.41 8.92
C ALA A 285 -9.93 17.96 8.17
N GLY A 286 -9.74 18.51 6.97
CA GLY A 286 -10.83 18.96 6.11
C GLY A 286 -11.76 17.83 5.67
N VAL A 287 -11.20 16.68 5.28
CA VAL A 287 -11.96 15.47 4.94
C VAL A 287 -12.71 14.94 6.15
N GLN A 288 -12.05 14.84 7.31
CA GLN A 288 -12.65 14.38 8.56
C GLN A 288 -13.80 15.28 9.01
N ALA A 289 -13.65 16.60 8.88
CA ALA A 289 -14.72 17.56 9.18
C ALA A 289 -15.97 17.32 8.30
N GLY A 290 -15.77 17.03 7.02
CA GLY A 290 -16.86 16.65 6.11
C GLY A 290 -17.55 15.35 6.52
N ALA A 291 -16.77 14.35 6.94
CA ALA A 291 -17.30 13.06 7.39
C ALA A 291 -18.12 13.19 8.69
N LEU A 292 -17.65 14.00 9.65
CA LEU A 292 -18.37 14.30 10.90
C LEU A 292 -19.66 15.06 10.63
N ALA A 293 -19.63 16.08 9.77
CA ALA A 293 -20.82 16.82 9.36
C ALA A 293 -21.85 15.90 8.67
N PHE A 294 -21.38 14.91 7.90
CA PHE A 294 -22.28 13.90 7.34
C PHE A 294 -22.95 13.07 8.44
N ALA A 295 -22.17 12.54 9.39
CA ALA A 295 -22.69 11.71 10.48
C ALA A 295 -23.79 12.44 11.27
N GLU A 296 -23.56 13.72 11.59
CA GLU A 296 -24.53 14.58 12.28
C GLU A 296 -25.83 14.76 11.49
N ALA A 297 -25.71 15.09 10.20
CA ALA A 297 -26.87 15.38 9.36
C ALA A 297 -27.62 14.11 8.93
N ALA A 298 -26.95 12.96 8.85
CA ALA A 298 -27.51 11.71 8.35
C ALA A 298 -28.66 11.23 9.24
N GLU A 299 -28.54 11.33 10.56
CA GLU A 299 -29.59 10.91 11.49
C GLU A 299 -30.85 11.77 11.35
N VAL A 300 -30.67 13.09 11.26
CA VAL A 300 -31.78 14.04 11.04
C VAL A 300 -32.48 13.75 9.72
N VAL A 301 -31.72 13.60 8.63
CA VAL A 301 -32.28 13.27 7.31
C VAL A 301 -32.98 11.91 7.32
N ALA A 302 -32.43 10.91 8.01
CA ALA A 302 -33.06 9.61 8.11
C ALA A 302 -34.41 9.71 8.83
N ARG A 303 -34.47 10.46 9.93
CA ARG A 303 -35.69 10.70 10.70
C ARG A 303 -36.75 11.48 9.92
N ASP A 304 -36.37 12.59 9.29
CA ASP A 304 -37.27 13.47 8.53
C ASP A 304 -38.01 12.72 7.40
N PHE A 305 -37.37 11.68 6.85
CA PHE A 305 -37.88 10.91 5.70
C PHE A 305 -38.23 9.45 6.05
N GLY A 306 -38.26 9.08 7.34
CA GLY A 306 -38.61 7.72 7.77
C GLY A 306 -37.70 6.62 7.22
N LEU A 307 -36.41 6.92 7.02
CA LEU A 307 -35.42 6.00 6.49
C LEU A 307 -34.72 5.25 7.62
N SER A 308 -34.40 3.97 7.40
CA SER A 308 -33.49 3.21 8.24
C SER A 308 -32.35 2.64 7.39
N PRO A 309 -31.38 3.50 7.00
CA PRO A 309 -30.36 3.16 6.01
C PRO A 309 -29.46 1.99 6.44
N TYR A 310 -29.41 1.73 7.75
CA TYR A 310 -28.56 0.70 8.32
C TYR A 310 -29.34 -0.56 8.70
N ALA A 311 -30.68 -0.60 8.66
CA ALA A 311 -31.50 -1.74 9.10
C ALA A 311 -31.06 -3.10 8.54
N THR A 312 -30.53 -3.10 7.31
CA THR A 312 -30.05 -4.29 6.61
C THR A 312 -28.52 -4.21 6.45
N PRO A 313 -27.74 -4.82 7.38
CA PRO A 313 -26.28 -4.66 7.42
C PRO A 313 -25.56 -5.02 6.13
N ASP A 314 -25.97 -6.09 5.45
CA ASP A 314 -25.36 -6.56 4.20
C ASP A 314 -25.56 -5.58 3.05
N VAL A 315 -26.75 -4.95 2.96
CA VAL A 315 -27.02 -3.90 1.98
C VAL A 315 -26.15 -2.67 2.27
N ALA A 316 -26.06 -2.25 3.53
CA ALA A 316 -25.20 -1.13 3.92
C ALA A 316 -23.72 -1.40 3.58
N ALA A 317 -23.22 -2.60 3.90
CA ALA A 317 -21.86 -3.01 3.59
C ALA A 317 -21.57 -3.00 2.08
N ARG A 318 -22.47 -3.54 1.24
CA ARG A 318 -22.30 -3.55 -0.22
C ARG A 318 -22.26 -2.13 -0.82
N TRP A 319 -23.13 -1.24 -0.35
CA TRP A 319 -23.13 0.16 -0.80
C TRP A 319 -21.87 0.91 -0.37
N CYS A 320 -21.38 0.66 0.84
CA CYS A 320 -20.12 1.23 1.33
C CYS A 320 -18.92 0.70 0.55
N ALA A 321 -18.88 -0.62 0.29
CA ALA A 321 -17.85 -1.24 -0.53
C ALA A 321 -17.84 -0.64 -1.96
N ALA A 322 -18.99 -0.45 -2.59
CA ALA A 322 -19.07 0.20 -3.91
C ALA A 322 -18.60 1.67 -3.86
N THR A 323 -18.95 2.40 -2.80
CA THR A 323 -18.53 3.80 -2.61
C THR A 323 -17.03 3.93 -2.42
N LEU A 324 -16.44 3.07 -1.58
CA LEU A 324 -14.99 3.01 -1.39
C LEU A 324 -14.28 2.52 -2.65
N ALA A 325 -14.78 1.49 -3.32
CA ALA A 325 -14.18 0.96 -4.54
C ALA A 325 -14.08 2.01 -5.64
N ARG A 326 -15.08 2.90 -5.77
CA ARG A 326 -15.01 4.02 -6.71
C ARG A 326 -13.83 4.93 -6.39
N LEU A 327 -13.69 5.40 -5.14
CA LEU A 327 -12.56 6.25 -4.74
C LEU A 327 -11.22 5.51 -4.87
N LEU A 328 -11.14 4.29 -4.34
CA LEU A 328 -9.88 3.57 -4.20
C LEU A 328 -9.38 2.94 -5.49
N LEU A 329 -10.25 2.62 -6.44
CA LEU A 329 -9.89 1.91 -7.68
C LEU A 329 -10.13 2.73 -8.95
N LEU A 330 -11.02 3.72 -8.91
CA LEU A 330 -11.40 4.57 -10.06
C LEU A 330 -11.50 6.04 -9.66
N PRO A 331 -10.41 6.64 -9.11
CA PRO A 331 -10.43 8.06 -8.78
C PRO A 331 -10.64 8.91 -10.04
N ASP A 332 -11.35 10.02 -9.88
CA ASP A 332 -11.46 11.04 -10.92
C ASP A 332 -10.31 12.07 -10.86
N ASP A 333 -10.26 12.96 -11.84
CA ASP A 333 -9.18 13.95 -11.96
C ASP A 333 -9.12 14.92 -10.76
N ASP A 334 -10.27 15.27 -10.18
CA ASP A 334 -10.35 16.14 -9.01
C ASP A 334 -9.79 15.43 -7.76
N GLU A 335 -10.12 14.15 -7.58
CA GLU A 335 -9.59 13.31 -6.50
C GLU A 335 -8.08 13.08 -6.65
N LEU A 336 -7.60 12.86 -7.88
CA LEU A 336 -6.16 12.76 -8.17
C LEU A 336 -5.43 14.07 -7.87
N ALA A 337 -6.01 15.20 -8.22
CA ALA A 337 -5.44 16.52 -7.92
C ALA A 337 -5.43 16.80 -6.40
N LEU A 338 -6.49 16.41 -5.70
CA LEU A 338 -6.64 16.65 -4.26
C LEU A 338 -5.74 15.74 -3.41
N LEU A 339 -5.63 14.45 -3.77
CA LEU A 339 -5.03 13.42 -2.92
C LEU A 339 -3.69 12.90 -3.44
N GLY A 340 -3.30 13.22 -4.69
CA GLY A 340 -2.12 12.66 -5.33
C GLY A 340 -0.79 13.03 -4.69
N GLU A 341 -0.73 14.21 -4.06
CA GLU A 341 0.47 14.72 -3.37
C GLU A 341 0.61 14.20 -1.93
N LEU A 342 -0.36 13.42 -1.44
CA LEU A 342 -0.25 12.79 -0.15
C LEU A 342 0.96 11.84 -0.14
N LYS A 343 1.57 11.71 1.04
CA LYS A 343 2.62 10.74 1.29
C LYS A 343 2.17 9.79 2.37
N HIS A 344 2.46 8.52 2.18
CA HIS A 344 2.24 7.51 3.20
C HIS A 344 3.48 7.39 4.06
N ASP A 345 3.26 7.37 5.35
CA ASP A 345 4.29 7.18 6.35
C ASP A 345 4.47 5.67 6.59
N VAL A 346 5.55 5.10 6.04
CA VAL A 346 5.88 3.66 6.11
C VAL A 346 6.49 3.38 7.48
N ASN A 347 5.64 3.48 8.50
CA ASN A 347 6.09 3.66 9.86
C ASN A 347 6.29 2.31 10.57
N LEU A 348 7.39 1.63 10.25
CA LEU A 348 7.99 0.57 11.07
C LEU A 348 9.22 1.10 11.83
N GLY A 349 9.24 2.40 12.14
CA GLY A 349 10.33 3.09 12.84
C GLY A 349 11.29 3.88 11.97
N THR A 350 11.11 3.89 10.66
CA THR A 350 11.87 4.77 9.76
C THR A 350 11.12 6.09 9.57
N ARG A 351 11.83 7.17 9.21
CA ARG A 351 11.21 8.45 8.85
C ARG A 351 10.85 8.53 7.35
N ALA A 352 10.73 7.39 6.67
CA ALA A 352 10.56 7.33 5.22
C ALA A 352 9.10 7.60 4.83
N LEU A 353 8.91 8.58 3.98
CA LEU A 353 7.63 8.87 3.33
C LEU A 353 7.63 8.25 1.93
N ALA A 354 6.68 7.34 1.69
CA ALA A 354 6.41 6.80 0.37
C ALA A 354 5.40 7.68 -0.39
N PRO A 355 5.57 7.90 -1.69
CA PRO A 355 4.57 8.59 -2.50
C PRO A 355 3.28 7.76 -2.58
N MET A 356 2.14 8.43 -2.59
CA MET A 356 0.86 7.79 -2.90
C MET A 356 0.77 7.43 -4.38
N ILE A 357 1.17 8.35 -5.26
CA ILE A 357 1.13 8.17 -6.72
C ILE A 357 2.52 8.28 -7.32
N ASP A 358 2.88 7.33 -8.18
CA ASP A 358 4.02 7.41 -9.11
C ASP A 358 3.60 6.80 -10.46
N GLY A 359 3.15 7.66 -11.38
CA GLY A 359 2.74 7.23 -12.71
C GLY A 359 3.90 6.74 -13.57
N ASP A 360 5.09 7.34 -13.42
CA ASP A 360 6.27 6.95 -14.19
C ASP A 360 6.78 5.58 -13.77
N PHE A 361 6.70 5.26 -12.48
CA PHE A 361 6.96 3.90 -11.99
C PHE A 361 6.07 2.88 -12.69
N ILE A 362 4.75 3.11 -12.75
CA ILE A 362 3.84 2.17 -13.43
C ILE A 362 4.10 2.11 -14.93
N ARG A 363 4.39 3.23 -15.59
CA ARG A 363 4.79 3.24 -17.00
C ARG A 363 6.03 2.36 -17.24
N ARG A 364 7.04 2.45 -16.36
CA ARG A 364 8.23 1.59 -16.40
C ARG A 364 7.89 0.13 -16.18
N GLN A 365 7.02 -0.20 -15.22
CA GLN A 365 6.56 -1.58 -14.98
C GLN A 365 5.83 -2.15 -16.20
N ILE A 366 4.93 -1.38 -16.83
CA ILE A 366 4.22 -1.79 -18.05
C ILE A 366 5.22 -2.03 -19.18
N THR A 367 6.19 -1.14 -19.37
CA THR A 367 7.22 -1.26 -20.42
C THR A 367 8.10 -2.49 -20.22
N ALA A 368 8.53 -2.75 -18.99
CA ALA A 368 9.47 -3.82 -18.66
C ALA A 368 8.78 -5.21 -18.59
N ARG A 369 7.69 -5.28 -17.83
CA ARG A 369 7.10 -6.54 -17.32
C ARG A 369 5.65 -6.73 -17.75
N GLY A 370 4.99 -5.67 -18.20
CA GLY A 370 3.65 -5.72 -18.77
C GLY A 370 2.56 -5.35 -17.79
N LEU A 371 1.34 -5.22 -18.33
CA LEU A 371 0.19 -4.72 -17.58
C LEU A 371 -0.10 -5.58 -16.35
N SER A 372 -0.08 -6.91 -16.49
CA SER A 372 -0.33 -7.83 -15.37
C SER A 372 0.67 -7.62 -14.21
N ALA A 373 1.96 -7.57 -14.53
CA ALA A 373 3.01 -7.34 -13.55
C ALA A 373 2.95 -5.94 -12.93
N ALA A 374 2.59 -4.92 -13.70
CA ALA A 374 2.35 -3.57 -13.20
C ALA A 374 1.16 -3.53 -12.24
N CYS A 375 0.09 -4.27 -12.55
CA CYS A 375 -1.07 -4.43 -11.66
C CYS A 375 -0.69 -5.13 -10.35
N THR A 376 0.40 -5.90 -10.28
CA THR A 376 0.91 -6.61 -9.08
C THR A 376 2.19 -6.02 -8.47
N ALA A 377 2.65 -4.85 -8.93
CA ALA A 377 3.81 -4.15 -8.39
C ALA A 377 3.76 -3.92 -6.86
N LEU A 378 4.87 -4.17 -6.16
CA LEU A 378 4.91 -3.97 -4.72
C LEU A 378 5.00 -2.48 -4.39
N ALA A 379 4.58 -2.12 -3.18
CA ALA A 379 4.77 -0.77 -2.67
C ALA A 379 6.26 -0.46 -2.46
N PRO A 380 6.69 0.80 -2.60
CA PRO A 380 5.94 1.96 -3.10
C PRO A 380 5.76 1.94 -4.64
N PRO A 381 4.77 2.67 -5.21
CA PRO A 381 3.85 3.63 -4.59
C PRO A 381 2.69 2.98 -3.84
N MET A 382 2.02 3.75 -2.97
CA MET A 382 1.01 3.20 -2.04
C MET A 382 -0.44 3.24 -2.56
N TRP A 383 -0.70 3.93 -3.66
CA TRP A 383 -2.02 4.01 -4.29
C TRP A 383 -1.92 3.76 -5.79
N LEU A 384 -1.87 2.48 -6.14
CA LEU A 384 -1.67 2.02 -7.50
C LEU A 384 -2.81 2.42 -8.43
N ALA A 385 -4.06 2.38 -7.97
CA ALA A 385 -5.17 2.85 -8.78
C ALA A 385 -4.98 4.33 -9.20
N GLY A 386 -4.52 5.18 -8.28
CA GLY A 386 -4.16 6.56 -8.58
C GLY A 386 -3.01 6.65 -9.60
N CYS A 387 -2.03 5.76 -9.53
CA CYS A 387 -0.95 5.67 -10.52
C CYS A 387 -1.46 5.31 -11.92
N PHE A 388 -2.33 4.30 -12.02
CA PHE A 388 -2.95 3.90 -13.28
C PHE A 388 -3.86 5.01 -13.84
N ALA A 389 -4.63 5.67 -12.99
CA ALA A 389 -5.49 6.78 -13.40
C ALA A 389 -4.70 8.00 -13.87
N ARG A 390 -3.55 8.30 -13.25
CA ARG A 390 -2.62 9.33 -13.71
C ARG A 390 -2.06 9.05 -15.11
N LEU A 391 -1.98 7.78 -15.54
CA LEU A 391 -1.57 7.43 -16.90
C LEU A 391 -2.68 7.74 -17.91
N SER A 392 -3.91 7.27 -17.65
CA SER A 392 -5.11 7.58 -18.45
C SER A 392 -6.36 6.96 -17.81
N PRO A 393 -7.58 7.43 -18.17
CA PRO A 393 -8.83 6.77 -17.80
C PRO A 393 -8.91 5.28 -18.21
N SER A 394 -8.36 4.92 -19.38
CA SER A 394 -8.34 3.53 -19.86
C SER A 394 -7.50 2.63 -18.96
N HIS A 395 -6.34 3.11 -18.51
CA HIS A 395 -5.47 2.41 -17.59
C HIS A 395 -6.12 2.23 -16.21
N ALA A 396 -6.82 3.25 -15.70
CA ALA A 396 -7.63 3.13 -14.48
C ALA A 396 -8.67 2.01 -14.60
N TYR A 397 -9.41 1.99 -15.71
CA TYR A 397 -10.43 0.99 -15.95
C TYR A 397 -9.86 -0.43 -16.07
N LEU A 398 -8.73 -0.60 -16.76
CA LEU A 398 -8.01 -1.88 -16.82
C LEU A 398 -7.57 -2.35 -15.43
N TYR A 399 -7.01 -1.47 -14.60
CA TYR A 399 -6.64 -1.82 -13.22
C TYR A 399 -7.86 -2.23 -12.37
N ALA A 400 -8.99 -1.53 -12.51
CA ALA A 400 -10.22 -1.91 -11.82
C ALA A 400 -10.77 -3.27 -12.29
N LEU A 401 -10.73 -3.55 -13.61
CA LEU A 401 -11.12 -4.85 -14.14
C LEU A 401 -10.16 -5.97 -13.73
N PHE A 402 -8.85 -5.70 -13.64
CA PHE A 402 -7.86 -6.61 -13.04
C PHE A 402 -8.30 -6.96 -11.63
N GLY A 403 -8.61 -5.94 -10.82
CA GLY A 403 -8.99 -6.13 -9.44
C GLY A 403 -10.36 -6.76 -9.22
N ALA A 404 -11.24 -6.71 -10.23
CA ALA A 404 -12.50 -7.44 -10.25
C ALA A 404 -12.39 -8.88 -10.76
N ASN A 405 -11.19 -9.32 -11.17
CA ASN A 405 -10.96 -10.58 -11.89
C ASN A 405 -11.84 -10.69 -13.15
N ARG A 406 -11.99 -9.58 -13.87
CA ARG A 406 -12.83 -9.45 -15.07
C ARG A 406 -12.05 -9.16 -16.35
N LEU A 407 -10.74 -8.96 -16.25
CA LEU A 407 -9.88 -8.88 -17.43
C LEU A 407 -9.63 -10.28 -18.01
N PRO A 408 -9.93 -10.50 -19.29
CA PRO A 408 -9.64 -11.78 -19.92
C PRO A 408 -8.14 -11.97 -20.18
N ALA A 409 -7.71 -13.23 -20.29
CA ALA A 409 -6.29 -13.60 -20.32
C ALA A 409 -5.55 -13.08 -21.58
N ASP A 410 -6.27 -12.85 -22.66
CA ASP A 410 -5.79 -12.22 -23.89
C ASP A 410 -5.37 -10.76 -23.69
N VAL A 411 -5.88 -10.07 -22.67
CA VAL A 411 -5.44 -8.72 -22.28
C VAL A 411 -4.12 -8.76 -21.49
N PHE A 412 -3.85 -9.84 -20.75
CA PHE A 412 -2.63 -10.00 -19.96
C PHE A 412 -1.48 -10.66 -20.72
N GLY A 413 -1.83 -11.51 -21.68
CA GLY A 413 -0.88 -12.33 -22.42
C GLY A 413 0.00 -11.49 -23.34
N GLU A 414 1.21 -12.00 -23.53
CA GLU A 414 2.10 -11.59 -24.61
C GLU A 414 2.12 -12.72 -25.64
N SER A 415 1.91 -12.39 -26.91
CA SER A 415 2.00 -13.35 -28.01
C SER A 415 3.28 -13.10 -28.79
N PRO A 416 4.13 -14.12 -29.03
CA PRO A 416 5.31 -13.93 -29.87
C PRO A 416 4.88 -13.51 -31.28
N CYS A 417 5.62 -12.56 -31.84
CA CYS A 417 5.53 -12.09 -33.20
C CYS A 417 6.80 -12.47 -33.96
N ASP A 418 6.89 -12.08 -35.22
CA ASP A 418 8.10 -12.27 -36.00
C ASP A 418 9.30 -11.61 -35.31
N PRO A 419 10.43 -12.32 -35.22
CA PRO A 419 11.62 -11.78 -34.58
C PRO A 419 12.22 -10.66 -35.43
N VAL A 420 12.97 -9.78 -34.78
CA VAL A 420 13.70 -8.70 -35.45
C VAL A 420 15.19 -8.86 -35.23
N GLN A 421 15.99 -8.47 -36.21
CA GLN A 421 17.44 -8.33 -36.04
C GLN A 421 17.75 -6.96 -35.42
N ILE A 422 18.55 -6.97 -34.37
CA ILE A 422 19.10 -5.77 -33.72
C ILE A 422 20.62 -5.75 -33.87
N GLY A 423 21.22 -4.57 -33.86
CA GLY A 423 22.68 -4.43 -33.79
C GLY A 423 23.15 -4.30 -32.35
N LEU A 424 24.20 -5.01 -31.97
CA LEU A 424 24.90 -4.86 -30.69
C LEU A 424 26.33 -4.37 -30.96
N PHE A 425 26.66 -3.20 -30.42
CA PHE A 425 27.96 -2.54 -30.65
C PHE A 425 28.82 -2.64 -29.40
N HIS A 426 30.01 -3.18 -29.56
CA HIS A 426 31.01 -3.39 -28.50
C HIS A 426 31.88 -2.13 -28.31
N GLY A 427 32.44 -1.98 -27.12
CA GLY A 427 33.35 -0.85 -26.82
C GLY A 427 34.65 -0.84 -27.63
N ASN A 428 35.01 -1.95 -28.27
CA ASN A 428 36.16 -2.08 -29.18
C ASN A 428 35.82 -1.67 -30.63
N GLY A 429 34.59 -1.28 -30.93
CA GLY A 429 34.12 -0.91 -32.26
C GLY A 429 33.58 -2.06 -33.11
N GLU A 430 33.59 -3.31 -32.62
CA GLU A 430 32.94 -4.44 -33.29
C GLU A 430 31.42 -4.35 -33.15
N ALA A 431 30.70 -4.90 -34.13
CA ALA A 431 29.24 -4.96 -34.10
C ALA A 431 28.76 -6.35 -34.54
N THR A 432 27.76 -6.87 -33.82
CA THR A 432 27.08 -8.13 -34.16
C THR A 432 25.60 -7.87 -34.42
N LEU A 433 24.99 -8.72 -35.26
CA LEU A 433 23.54 -8.74 -35.43
C LEU A 433 22.98 -9.89 -34.61
N GLU A 434 22.03 -9.58 -33.74
CA GLU A 434 21.34 -10.55 -32.91
C GLU A 434 19.85 -10.59 -33.21
N THR A 435 19.27 -11.78 -33.13
CA THR A 435 17.84 -11.98 -33.38
C THR A 435 17.08 -11.98 -32.06
N VAL A 436 16.13 -11.06 -31.91
CA VAL A 436 15.34 -10.89 -30.69
C VAL A 436 13.86 -11.13 -30.98
N THR A 437 13.23 -11.92 -30.12
CA THR A 437 11.79 -12.16 -30.16
C THR A 437 11.03 -10.88 -29.83
N VAL A 438 10.07 -10.54 -30.68
CA VAL A 438 9.13 -9.46 -30.45
C VAL A 438 7.85 -10.05 -29.87
N TYR A 439 7.25 -9.39 -28.89
CA TYR A 439 6.00 -9.81 -28.28
C TYR A 439 4.92 -8.76 -28.53
N ARG A 440 3.72 -9.17 -28.92
CA ARG A 440 2.54 -8.31 -28.94
C ARG A 440 1.81 -8.42 -27.62
N THR A 441 1.53 -7.30 -26.98
CA THR A 441 0.76 -7.21 -25.74
C THR A 441 -0.74 -7.23 -26.02
N GLY A 442 -1.56 -7.50 -25.01
CA GLY A 442 -3.02 -7.39 -25.11
C GLY A 442 -3.54 -5.97 -25.42
N LEU A 443 -2.69 -4.94 -25.34
CA LEU A 443 -3.00 -3.57 -25.75
C LEU A 443 -2.59 -3.26 -27.20
N GLY A 444 -2.10 -4.27 -27.94
CA GLY A 444 -1.61 -4.11 -29.31
C GLY A 444 -0.22 -3.47 -29.43
N GLU A 445 0.50 -3.32 -28.31
CA GLU A 445 1.87 -2.82 -28.31
C GLU A 445 2.84 -3.94 -28.67
N LEU A 446 3.95 -3.60 -29.31
CA LEU A 446 5.11 -4.47 -29.49
C LEU A 446 6.10 -4.23 -28.36
N ARG A 447 6.59 -5.31 -27.77
CA ARG A 447 7.63 -5.30 -26.74
C ARG A 447 8.80 -6.17 -27.12
N LEU A 448 9.99 -5.64 -26.89
CA LEU A 448 11.24 -6.37 -27.04
C LEU A 448 11.93 -6.44 -25.69
N ARG A 449 12.57 -7.57 -25.41
CA ARG A 449 13.44 -7.76 -24.25
C ARG A 449 14.80 -8.25 -24.72
N ILE A 450 15.83 -7.48 -24.42
CA ILE A 450 17.19 -7.67 -24.92
C ILE A 450 18.08 -7.97 -23.71
N PRO A 451 18.31 -9.25 -23.37
CA PRO A 451 19.21 -9.62 -22.29
C PRO A 451 20.66 -9.42 -22.73
N LEU A 452 21.43 -8.72 -21.92
CA LEU A 452 22.86 -8.50 -22.08
C LEU A 452 23.58 -9.03 -20.85
N SER A 453 24.73 -9.68 -21.05
CA SER A 453 25.66 -9.98 -19.96
C SER A 453 26.81 -8.99 -19.94
N ARG A 454 27.36 -8.74 -18.76
CA ARG A 454 28.53 -7.86 -18.60
C ARG A 454 29.70 -8.30 -19.48
N ALA A 455 29.90 -9.61 -19.61
CA ALA A 455 30.97 -10.20 -20.40
C ALA A 455 30.90 -9.85 -21.90
N MET A 456 29.71 -9.50 -22.42
CA MET A 456 29.56 -9.10 -23.82
C MET A 456 30.23 -7.74 -24.11
N GLY A 457 30.38 -6.87 -23.12
CA GLY A 457 31.01 -5.55 -23.33
C GLY A 457 30.27 -4.66 -24.34
N ILE A 458 28.94 -4.83 -24.45
CA ILE A 458 28.08 -4.00 -25.31
C ILE A 458 27.99 -2.59 -24.73
N THR A 459 28.11 -1.60 -25.60
CA THR A 459 28.02 -0.17 -25.27
C THR A 459 26.83 0.50 -25.94
N THR A 460 26.30 -0.06 -27.02
CA THR A 460 25.12 0.48 -27.71
C THR A 460 24.29 -0.63 -28.34
N ILE A 461 22.97 -0.54 -28.21
CA ILE A 461 21.99 -1.36 -28.92
C ILE A 461 21.39 -0.52 -30.05
N ALA A 462 21.40 -1.02 -31.27
CA ALA A 462 20.74 -0.41 -32.42
C ALA A 462 19.45 -1.17 -32.75
N LEU A 463 18.32 -0.51 -32.54
CA LEU A 463 16.98 -1.06 -32.77
C LEU A 463 16.37 -0.44 -34.04
N PRO A 464 16.17 -1.20 -35.14
CA PRO A 464 15.68 -0.65 -36.40
C PRO A 464 14.17 -0.38 -36.33
N LEU A 465 13.78 0.83 -35.91
CA LEU A 465 12.38 1.22 -35.71
C LEU A 465 11.53 1.06 -36.97
N ALA A 466 12.10 1.35 -38.14
CA ALA A 466 11.41 1.24 -39.43
C ALA A 466 10.96 -0.20 -39.77
N LYS A 467 11.53 -1.23 -39.13
CA LYS A 467 11.11 -2.63 -39.30
C LYS A 467 9.81 -2.96 -38.57
N PHE A 468 9.41 -2.16 -37.59
CA PHE A 468 8.11 -2.33 -36.92
C PHE A 468 7.00 -1.57 -37.64
N ALA A 469 7.25 -0.30 -37.95
CA ALA A 469 6.39 0.55 -38.78
C ALA A 469 7.14 1.83 -39.19
N ALA A 470 6.68 2.45 -40.28
CA ALA A 470 7.18 3.74 -40.72
C ALA A 470 6.85 4.87 -39.72
N GLU A 471 5.75 4.73 -38.97
CA GLU A 471 5.33 5.66 -37.93
C GLU A 471 4.88 4.87 -36.69
N GLY A 472 5.05 5.45 -35.50
CA GLY A 472 4.66 4.78 -34.27
C GLY A 472 4.81 5.64 -33.02
N LEU A 473 4.41 5.07 -31.88
CA LEU A 473 4.66 5.62 -30.56
C LEU A 473 5.75 4.81 -29.87
N LEU A 474 6.80 5.45 -29.38
CA LEU A 474 7.79 4.87 -28.48
C LEU A 474 7.42 5.22 -27.04
N HIS A 475 6.95 4.25 -26.28
CA HIS A 475 6.50 4.46 -24.88
C HIS A 475 7.67 4.64 -23.91
N GLY A 476 8.82 4.05 -24.24
CA GLY A 476 10.04 4.20 -23.47
C GLY A 476 11.00 3.03 -23.66
N VAL A 477 12.17 3.18 -23.05
CA VAL A 477 13.18 2.14 -22.90
C VAL A 477 13.47 2.00 -21.41
N THR A 478 13.47 0.77 -20.91
CA THR A 478 13.78 0.47 -19.50
C THR A 478 14.89 -0.54 -19.40
N VAL A 479 15.63 -0.52 -18.30
CA VAL A 479 16.62 -1.54 -17.95
C VAL A 479 16.31 -2.11 -16.57
N GLN A 480 16.40 -3.43 -16.43
CA GLN A 480 16.39 -4.15 -15.16
C GLN A 480 17.70 -4.94 -15.05
N SER A 481 18.29 -5.05 -13.87
CA SER A 481 19.59 -5.71 -13.69
C SER A 481 19.60 -6.67 -12.50
N ALA A 482 20.25 -7.82 -12.65
CA ALA A 482 20.38 -8.83 -11.59
C ALA A 482 21.52 -9.83 -11.88
N ALA A 483 21.71 -10.81 -11.01
CA ALA A 483 22.67 -11.89 -11.20
C ALA A 483 22.27 -12.86 -12.32
N THR A 484 20.97 -13.05 -12.56
CA THR A 484 20.45 -13.93 -13.62
C THR A 484 19.45 -13.21 -14.52
N VAL A 485 19.22 -13.75 -15.72
CA VAL A 485 18.21 -13.21 -16.66
C VAL A 485 16.80 -13.29 -16.09
N ARG A 486 16.47 -14.38 -15.38
CA ARG A 486 15.16 -14.54 -14.73
C ARG A 486 14.94 -13.45 -13.69
N ASP A 487 15.88 -13.29 -12.77
CA ASP A 487 15.76 -12.31 -11.69
C ASP A 487 15.72 -10.88 -12.24
N ALA A 488 16.50 -10.59 -13.28
CA ALA A 488 16.47 -9.29 -13.95
C ALA A 488 15.11 -9.03 -14.61
N ALA A 489 14.56 -10.01 -15.34
CA ALA A 489 13.26 -9.87 -15.98
C ALA A 489 12.10 -9.74 -14.97
N GLU A 490 12.18 -10.41 -13.82
CA GLU A 490 11.15 -10.39 -12.79
C GLU A 490 11.26 -9.19 -11.83
N SER A 491 12.43 -8.55 -11.73
CA SER A 491 12.71 -7.42 -10.85
C SER A 491 11.79 -6.22 -11.10
N GLN A 492 11.26 -5.60 -10.04
CA GLN A 492 10.50 -4.36 -10.16
C GLN A 492 11.38 -3.10 -10.23
N ASP A 493 12.70 -3.23 -10.09
CA ASP A 493 13.65 -2.11 -10.13
C ASP A 493 13.97 -1.71 -11.58
N ALA A 494 12.92 -1.48 -12.36
CA ALA A 494 13.01 -1.03 -13.74
C ALA A 494 13.35 0.46 -13.78
N ILE A 495 14.51 0.77 -14.36
CA ILE A 495 15.00 2.14 -14.55
C ILE A 495 14.68 2.57 -15.97
N GLY A 496 14.11 3.77 -16.13
CA GLY A 496 13.88 4.35 -17.46
C GLY A 496 15.17 4.94 -18.01
N ILE A 497 15.49 4.63 -19.26
CA ILE A 497 16.58 5.31 -19.99
C ILE A 497 16.06 6.68 -20.42
N ALA A 498 16.80 7.73 -20.07
CA ALA A 498 16.38 9.10 -20.29
C ALA A 498 16.28 9.40 -21.80
N ALA A 499 15.22 10.10 -22.19
CA ALA A 499 14.87 10.31 -23.60
C ALA A 499 15.92 11.10 -24.40
N ASP A 500 16.73 11.90 -23.70
CA ASP A 500 17.85 12.69 -24.21
C ASP A 500 19.13 11.88 -24.42
N SER A 501 19.27 10.74 -23.72
CA SER A 501 20.37 9.79 -23.93
C SER A 501 20.17 8.89 -25.14
N LEU A 502 18.94 8.84 -25.68
CA LEU A 502 18.59 8.05 -26.85
C LEU A 502 18.94 8.80 -28.14
N VAL A 503 19.58 8.13 -29.09
CA VAL A 503 19.92 8.72 -30.40
C VAL A 503 18.99 8.17 -31.48
N TYR A 504 18.40 9.06 -32.25
CA TYR A 504 17.41 8.77 -33.30
C TYR A 504 18.05 8.96 -34.68
N ALA A 505 18.66 7.91 -35.22
CA ALA A 505 19.35 7.95 -36.51
C ALA A 505 18.35 7.72 -37.65
N GLY A 506 18.14 8.73 -38.51
CA GLY A 506 17.16 8.62 -39.62
C GLY A 506 15.70 8.57 -39.15
N VAL A 507 15.42 9.06 -37.93
CA VAL A 507 14.07 9.05 -37.33
C VAL A 507 13.73 10.47 -36.88
N ARG A 508 12.57 10.97 -37.31
CA ARG A 508 12.00 12.22 -36.78
C ARG A 508 11.14 11.89 -35.56
N ARG A 509 11.23 12.72 -34.52
CA ARG A 509 10.52 12.51 -33.24
C ARG A 509 9.76 13.75 -32.81
N ASN A 510 8.53 13.56 -32.33
CA ASN A 510 7.73 14.57 -31.65
C ASN A 510 7.08 13.93 -30.40
N GLY A 511 7.64 14.20 -29.21
CA GLY A 511 7.21 13.53 -27.98
C GLY A 511 7.43 12.02 -28.05
N ALA A 512 6.37 11.24 -27.87
CA ALA A 512 6.42 9.77 -28.03
C ALA A 512 6.32 9.34 -29.51
N HIS A 513 5.81 10.19 -30.39
CA HIS A 513 5.63 9.87 -31.79
C HIS A 513 6.97 9.85 -32.54
N TYR A 514 7.17 8.84 -33.38
CA TYR A 514 8.29 8.75 -34.32
C TYR A 514 7.80 8.51 -35.74
N SER A 515 8.59 8.95 -36.72
CA SER A 515 8.41 8.66 -38.14
C SER A 515 9.76 8.46 -38.83
N THR A 516 9.85 7.52 -39.77
CA THR A 516 11.08 7.20 -40.53
C THR A 516 10.89 7.56 -42.00
N GLU A 517 11.81 8.30 -42.61
CA GLU A 517 11.65 8.75 -44.01
C GLU A 517 12.08 7.71 -45.05
N ASP A 518 13.20 7.01 -44.79
CA ASP A 518 13.86 6.18 -45.82
C ASP A 518 13.88 4.67 -45.50
N GLY A 519 13.05 4.20 -44.55
CA GLY A 519 12.96 2.77 -44.18
C GLY A 519 14.15 2.21 -43.38
N ASP A 520 15.16 3.02 -43.09
CA ASP A 520 16.38 2.66 -42.34
C ASP A 520 16.47 3.34 -40.96
N GLY A 521 15.36 3.93 -40.48
CA GLY A 521 15.33 4.63 -39.19
C GLY A 521 15.66 3.71 -38.01
N CYS A 522 16.60 4.12 -37.16
CA CYS A 522 17.12 3.35 -36.04
C CYS A 522 17.14 4.15 -34.73
N LEU A 523 16.82 3.47 -33.63
CA LEU A 523 16.99 3.95 -32.26
C LEU A 523 18.27 3.35 -31.69
N LEU A 524 19.22 4.20 -31.30
CA LEU A 524 20.43 3.78 -30.58
C LEU A 524 20.22 4.00 -29.08
N ILE A 525 20.35 2.92 -28.33
CA ILE A 525 20.18 2.87 -26.88
C ILE A 525 21.56 2.69 -26.24
N PRO A 526 22.04 3.64 -25.43
CA PRO A 526 23.30 3.49 -24.73
C PRO A 526 23.18 2.41 -23.65
N VAL A 527 24.23 1.58 -23.52
CA VAL A 527 24.35 0.60 -22.44
C VAL A 527 25.28 1.18 -21.38
N ALA A 528 24.72 1.50 -20.22
CA ALA A 528 25.50 1.99 -19.09
C ALA A 528 26.41 0.87 -18.52
N PRO A 529 27.53 1.22 -17.86
CA PRO A 529 28.36 0.25 -17.15
C PRO A 529 27.53 -0.62 -16.20
N MET A 530 27.60 -1.94 -16.36
CA MET A 530 26.74 -2.87 -15.64
C MET A 530 27.31 -3.17 -14.25
N ALA A 531 26.58 -2.77 -13.20
CA ALA A 531 26.91 -3.11 -11.81
C ALA A 531 26.55 -4.55 -11.42
N GLN A 532 25.63 -5.18 -12.16
CA GLN A 532 25.23 -6.59 -12.03
C GLN A 532 25.71 -7.41 -13.24
N GLU A 533 25.57 -8.73 -13.17
CA GLU A 533 26.04 -9.64 -14.22
C GLU A 533 25.18 -9.56 -15.48
N ILE A 534 23.86 -9.40 -15.30
CA ILE A 534 22.86 -9.36 -16.37
C ILE A 534 22.09 -8.04 -16.32
N ALA A 535 21.79 -7.49 -17.50
CA ALA A 535 20.85 -6.40 -17.70
C ALA A 535 19.85 -6.78 -18.80
N VAL A 536 18.56 -6.52 -18.60
CA VAL A 536 17.49 -6.73 -19.59
C VAL A 536 16.97 -5.37 -20.00
N TYR A 537 17.24 -5.00 -21.27
CA TYR A 537 16.70 -3.79 -21.88
C TYR A 537 15.34 -4.10 -22.49
N SER A 538 14.30 -3.40 -22.06
CA SER A 538 12.95 -3.56 -22.59
C SER A 538 12.52 -2.31 -23.34
N VAL A 539 11.91 -2.49 -24.52
CA VAL A 539 11.41 -1.40 -25.37
C VAL A 539 9.96 -1.68 -25.71
N ALA A 540 9.08 -0.68 -25.54
CA ALA A 540 7.66 -0.78 -25.87
C ALA A 540 7.28 0.22 -26.97
N ILE A 541 6.63 -0.27 -28.02
CA ILE A 541 6.31 0.47 -29.25
C ILE A 541 4.85 0.20 -29.63
N THR A 542 4.08 1.24 -30.00
CA THR A 542 2.80 1.07 -30.71
C THR A 542 2.99 1.46 -32.17
N PRO A 543 2.98 0.51 -33.12
CA PRO A 543 2.96 0.82 -34.55
C PRO A 543 1.75 1.67 -34.92
N LEU A 544 1.94 2.72 -35.72
CA LEU A 544 0.86 3.55 -36.29
C LEU A 544 0.82 3.34 -37.81
N GLY A 545 -0.38 3.30 -38.40
CA GLY A 545 -0.58 3.06 -39.83
C GLY A 545 -0.82 1.59 -40.19
N SER A 546 -0.95 1.30 -41.49
CA SER A 546 -1.16 -0.06 -41.98
C SER A 546 0.09 -0.91 -41.75
N VAL A 547 -0.04 -1.93 -40.91
CA VAL A 547 0.97 -2.95 -40.58
C VAL A 547 1.72 -3.35 -41.86
N PRO A 548 3.06 -3.16 -41.96
CA PRO A 548 3.83 -3.91 -42.94
C PRO A 548 3.71 -5.39 -42.56
N ARG A 549 3.28 -6.20 -43.54
CA ARG A 549 2.88 -7.60 -43.41
C ARG A 549 3.71 -8.46 -42.48
#